data_AF-A0A1Q7VZV3-F1
#
_entry.id   AF-A0A1Q7VZV3-F1
#
_cell.length_a   1.000
_cell.length_b   1.000
_cell.length_c   1.000
_cell.angle_alpha   90.00
_cell.angle_beta   90.00
_cell.angle_gamma   90.00
#
_symmetry.space_group_name_H-M   'P 1'
#
loop_
_entity.id
_entity.type
_entity.pdbx_description
1 polymer ?
#
loop_
_entity_poly.entity_id
_entity_poly.type
_entity_poly.pdbx_seq_one_letter_code
_entity_poly.pdbx_strand_id
1 'polypeptide(L)'
;MYMALGEALMEEQTFRLGLHKFPSLLEYKSPTALEAPVMHTYLVETIDREGPFGAKEAGQGPLLPVIPAVANAVYNALGVRIDEIPITPDKVLKALSDKSRRVGPKSVPAFTFPALIAADVPDEWKGK
;
A
#
# COMPACT_ATOMS: atom_id res chain seq x y z
N MET A 1 -0.29 -1.76 10.09
CA MET A 1 0.83 -0.79 9.95
C MET A 1 2.10 -1.44 9.41
N TYR A 2 2.69 -2.43 10.09
CA TYR A 2 3.92 -3.11 9.65
C TYR A 2 3.90 -3.54 8.17
N MET A 3 2.82 -4.21 7.72
CA MET A 3 2.69 -4.63 6.31
C MET A 3 2.77 -3.45 5.33
N ALA A 4 2.04 -2.36 5.60
CA ALA A 4 2.07 -1.19 4.73
C ALA A 4 3.42 -0.44 4.76
N LEU A 5 4.19 -0.56 5.84
CA LEU A 5 5.56 -0.04 5.86
C LEU A 5 6.46 -0.86 4.92
N GLY A 6 6.30 -2.19 4.92
CA GLY A 6 6.92 -3.09 3.95
C GLY A 6 6.55 -2.71 2.53
N GLU A 7 5.26 -2.60 2.24
CA GLU A 7 4.73 -2.17 0.93
C GLU A 7 5.26 -0.80 0.48
N ALA A 8 5.31 0.17 1.39
CA ALA A 8 5.75 1.52 1.08
C ALA A 8 7.25 1.63 0.79
N LEU A 9 8.10 0.77 1.38
CA LEU A 9 9.55 0.97 1.39
C LEU A 9 10.38 -0.19 0.82
N MET A 10 9.84 -1.41 0.77
CA MET A 10 10.63 -2.62 0.54
C MET A 10 10.01 -3.61 -0.45
N GLU A 11 8.73 -3.90 -0.33
CA GLU A 11 8.08 -5.00 -1.03
C GLU A 11 7.83 -4.62 -2.50
N GLU A 12 8.42 -5.39 -3.42
CA GLU A 12 8.23 -5.24 -4.85
C GLU A 12 8.22 -6.61 -5.52
N GLN A 13 7.34 -6.79 -6.50
CA GLN A 13 7.33 -7.96 -7.37
C GLN A 13 7.75 -7.55 -8.77
N THR A 14 8.78 -8.22 -9.28
CA THR A 14 9.28 -7.96 -10.64
C THR A 14 9.22 -9.22 -11.47
N PHE A 15 8.88 -9.07 -12.75
CA PHE A 15 8.68 -10.18 -13.67
C PHE A 15 9.54 -10.00 -14.92
N ARG A 16 10.02 -11.12 -15.48
CA ARG A 16 10.74 -11.16 -16.76
C ARG A 16 10.16 -12.30 -17.60
N LEU A 17 9.62 -11.95 -18.77
CA LEU A 17 9.00 -12.92 -19.70
C LEU A 17 7.93 -13.80 -19.02
N GLY A 18 7.13 -13.19 -18.13
CA GLY A 18 6.07 -13.89 -17.38
C GLY A 18 6.54 -14.66 -16.15
N LEU A 19 7.85 -14.77 -15.91
CA LEU A 19 8.42 -15.43 -14.73
C LEU A 19 8.72 -14.42 -13.64
N HIS A 20 8.38 -14.75 -12.38
CA HIS A 20 8.76 -13.93 -11.23
C HIS A 20 10.28 -13.95 -11.08
N LYS A 21 10.89 -12.77 -11.05
CA LYS A 21 12.36 -12.63 -11.15
C LYS A 21 13.06 -13.24 -9.94
N PHE A 22 12.52 -13.02 -8.73
CA PHE A 22 13.14 -13.46 -7.47
C PHE A 22 12.10 -13.82 -6.39
N PRO A 23 11.46 -15.00 -6.45
CA PRO A 23 10.49 -15.44 -5.44
C PRO A 23 11.20 -15.97 -4.18
N SER A 24 11.98 -15.13 -3.50
CA SER A 24 12.70 -15.48 -2.27
C SER A 24 12.55 -14.38 -1.22
N LEU A 25 12.66 -14.75 0.06
CA LEU A 25 12.62 -13.79 1.18
C LEU A 25 13.87 -12.89 1.27
N LEU A 26 14.90 -13.16 0.46
CA LEU A 26 16.07 -12.30 0.36
C LEU A 26 15.78 -11.07 -0.52
N GLU A 27 15.06 -11.28 -1.61
CA GLU A 27 14.79 -10.26 -2.64
C GLU A 27 13.42 -9.59 -2.41
N TYR A 28 12.41 -10.36 -1.99
CA TYR A 28 11.16 -9.81 -1.47
C TYR A 28 11.37 -9.41 -0.01
N LYS A 29 11.89 -8.19 0.19
CA LYS A 29 12.28 -7.69 1.49
C LYS A 29 11.05 -7.33 2.31
N SER A 30 11.05 -7.76 3.57
CA SER A 30 10.12 -7.30 4.60
C SER A 30 10.92 -6.63 5.73
N PRO A 31 10.36 -5.61 6.40
CA PRO A 31 11.04 -4.94 7.51
C PRO A 31 11.40 -5.93 8.62
N THR A 32 12.59 -5.83 9.21
CA THR A 32 12.88 -6.59 10.43
C THR A 32 12.50 -5.80 11.67
N ALA A 33 12.73 -6.36 12.86
CA ALA A 33 12.56 -5.64 14.11
C ALA A 33 13.46 -4.38 14.21
N LEU A 34 14.56 -4.30 13.45
CA LEU A 34 15.45 -3.15 13.44
C LEU A 34 14.93 -1.99 12.58
N GLU A 35 14.14 -2.27 11.54
CA GLU A 35 13.53 -1.23 10.70
C GLU A 35 12.11 -0.85 11.16
N ALA A 36 11.48 -1.65 12.01
CA ALA A 36 10.16 -1.36 12.55
C ALA A 36 10.21 -0.13 13.48
N PRO A 37 9.47 0.96 13.18
CA PRO A 37 9.42 2.13 14.03
C PRO A 37 8.57 1.87 15.28
N VAL A 38 8.73 2.72 16.30
CA VAL A 38 7.79 2.75 17.42
C VAL A 38 6.40 3.14 16.91
N MET A 39 5.41 2.30 17.23
CA MET A 39 4.04 2.45 16.78
C MET A 39 3.16 2.92 17.94
N HIS A 40 2.50 4.06 17.76
CA HIS A 40 1.50 4.57 18.70
C HIS A 40 0.09 4.33 18.14
N THR A 41 -0.75 3.63 18.91
CA THR A 41 -2.11 3.27 18.52
C THR A 41 -3.11 4.00 19.41
N TYR A 42 -4.07 4.67 18.79
CA TYR A 42 -5.19 5.32 19.46
C TYR A 42 -6.48 4.63 19.04
N LEU A 43 -7.26 4.16 20.02
CA LEU A 43 -8.57 3.59 19.77
C LEU A 43 -9.59 4.73 19.72
N VAL A 44 -10.30 4.82 18.59
CA VAL A 44 -11.38 5.78 18.39
C VAL A 44 -12.68 5.00 18.28
N GLU A 45 -13.54 5.15 19.27
CA GLU A 45 -14.79 4.39 19.36
C GLU A 45 -15.93 5.22 18.76
N THR A 46 -16.57 4.68 17.73
CA THR A 46 -17.83 5.21 17.19
C THR A 46 -18.80 4.05 17.04
N ILE A 47 -20.02 4.21 17.56
CA ILE A 47 -21.00 3.14 17.61
C ILE A 47 -21.58 2.89 16.22
N ASP A 48 -21.34 1.70 15.69
CA ASP A 48 -22.10 1.18 14.54
C ASP A 48 -23.43 0.62 15.00
N ARG A 49 -24.54 1.04 14.39
CA ARG A 49 -25.87 0.55 14.77
C ARG A 49 -26.09 -0.91 14.40
N GLU A 50 -25.44 -1.36 13.32
CA GLU A 50 -25.58 -2.72 12.79
C GLU A 50 -24.46 -3.64 13.28
N GLY A 51 -23.43 -3.07 13.90
CA GLY A 51 -22.29 -3.82 14.43
C GLY A 51 -22.59 -4.51 15.77
N PRO A 52 -22.05 -5.72 16.01
CA PRO A 52 -22.21 -6.40 17.29
C PRO A 52 -21.57 -5.54 18.39
N PHE A 53 -22.36 -5.19 19.41
CA PHE A 53 -21.94 -4.30 20.49
C PHE A 53 -21.43 -2.92 20.02
N GLY A 54 -21.83 -2.46 18.82
CA GLY A 54 -21.35 -1.19 18.28
C GLY A 54 -20.02 -1.26 17.52
N ALA A 55 -19.43 -2.44 17.35
CA ALA A 55 -18.10 -2.63 16.79
C ALA A 55 -18.03 -2.35 15.28
N LYS A 56 -16.83 -1.99 14.81
CA LYS A 56 -16.44 -1.84 13.40
C LYS A 56 -15.17 -2.64 13.12
N GLU A 57 -14.90 -2.85 11.84
CA GLU A 57 -13.67 -3.51 11.38
C GLU A 57 -12.41 -2.72 11.76
N ALA A 58 -11.33 -3.44 12.09
CA ALA A 58 -10.05 -2.85 12.50
C ALA A 58 -8.80 -3.53 11.90
N GLY A 59 -8.94 -4.50 10.99
CA GLY A 59 -7.84 -5.19 10.33
C GLY A 59 -7.25 -4.41 9.15
N GLN A 60 -8.08 -4.09 8.15
CA GLN A 60 -7.60 -3.43 6.92
C GLN A 60 -7.55 -1.90 7.03
N GLY A 61 -8.49 -1.28 7.75
CA GLY A 61 -8.59 0.18 7.88
C GLY A 61 -7.27 0.85 8.32
N PRO A 62 -6.55 0.32 9.33
CA PRO A 62 -5.26 0.88 9.75
C PRO A 62 -4.08 0.63 8.81
N LEU A 63 -4.22 -0.21 7.77
CA LEU A 63 -3.17 -0.46 6.79
C LEU A 63 -3.13 0.63 5.72
N LEU A 64 -4.28 0.93 5.13
CA LEU A 64 -4.43 1.83 3.98
C LEU A 64 -3.81 3.24 4.14
N PRO A 65 -3.95 3.95 5.27
CA PRO A 65 -3.42 5.31 5.39
C PRO A 65 -1.90 5.38 5.55
N VAL A 66 -1.23 4.26 5.82
CA VAL A 66 0.20 4.25 6.14
C VAL A 66 1.06 4.57 4.92
N ILE A 67 0.76 3.98 3.75
CA ILE A 67 1.51 4.21 2.51
C ILE A 67 1.52 5.70 2.11
N PRO A 68 0.36 6.39 1.99
CA PRO A 68 0.37 7.81 1.68
C PRO A 68 0.96 8.66 2.81
N ALA A 69 0.86 8.25 4.08
CA ALA A 69 1.51 8.96 5.18
C ALA A 69 3.05 8.93 5.06
N VAL A 70 3.62 7.76 4.74
CA VAL A 70 5.07 7.61 4.46
C VAL A 70 5.49 8.46 3.26
N ALA A 71 4.75 8.40 2.15
CA ALA A 71 5.04 9.21 0.96
C ALA A 71 5.01 10.72 1.25
N ASN A 72 4.06 11.17 2.07
CA ASN A 72 3.98 12.57 2.50
C ASN A 72 5.11 12.95 3.47
N ALA A 73 5.54 12.05 4.34
CA ALA A 73 6.68 12.27 5.23
C ALA A 73 7.99 12.45 4.45
N VAL A 74 8.21 11.62 3.40
CA VAL A 74 9.35 11.77 2.49
C VAL A 74 9.32 13.13 1.79
N TYR A 75 8.16 13.53 1.27
CA TYR A 75 8.00 14.85 0.65
C TYR A 75 8.25 15.99 1.63
N ASN A 76 7.75 15.89 2.87
CA ASN A 76 7.96 16.89 3.91
C ASN A 76 9.45 17.03 4.27
N ALA A 77 10.16 15.89 4.41
CA ALA A 77 11.56 15.88 4.81
C ALA A 77 12.53 16.33 3.70
N LEU A 78 12.24 15.97 2.44
CA LEU A 78 13.20 16.11 1.34
C LEU A 78 12.73 17.03 0.21
N GLY A 79 11.45 17.41 0.18
CA GLY A 79 10.86 18.20 -0.90
C GLY A 79 10.89 17.50 -2.26
N VAL A 80 10.92 16.17 -2.28
CA VAL A 80 10.85 15.34 -3.50
C VAL A 80 9.60 14.48 -3.48
N ARG A 81 9.03 14.18 -4.65
CA ARG A 81 7.83 13.35 -4.77
C ARG A 81 8.14 12.05 -5.51
N ILE A 82 7.73 10.93 -4.94
CA ILE A 82 7.81 9.62 -5.57
C ILE A 82 6.38 9.11 -5.73
N ASP A 83 5.95 8.89 -6.97
CA ASP A 83 4.55 8.57 -7.32
C ASP A 83 4.31 7.07 -7.54
N GLU A 84 5.24 6.25 -7.08
CA GLU A 84 5.15 4.80 -7.12
C GLU A 84 5.78 4.21 -5.86
N ILE A 85 5.32 3.04 -5.46
CA ILE A 85 5.90 2.27 -4.36
C ILE A 85 6.61 1.02 -4.90
N PRO A 86 7.62 0.50 -4.20
CA PRO A 86 8.21 1.05 -2.98
C PRO A 86 9.04 2.30 -3.24
N ILE A 87 9.13 3.17 -2.23
CA ILE A 87 9.98 4.37 -2.16
C ILE A 87 11.40 3.92 -1.81
N THR A 88 12.12 3.43 -2.83
CA THR A 88 13.47 2.91 -2.67
C THR A 88 14.53 4.02 -2.59
N PRO A 89 15.69 3.77 -1.96
CA PRO A 89 16.77 4.76 -1.87
C PRO A 89 17.26 5.28 -3.23
N ASP A 90 17.28 4.45 -4.27
CA ASP A 90 17.66 4.85 -5.63
C ASP A 90 16.63 5.80 -6.26
N LYS A 91 15.32 5.58 -6.05
CA LYS A 91 14.27 6.51 -6.48
C LYS A 91 14.40 7.85 -5.76
N VAL A 92 14.71 7.84 -4.46
CA VAL A 92 14.98 9.07 -3.67
C VAL A 92 16.19 9.82 -4.22
N LEU A 93 17.31 9.13 -4.43
CA LEU A 93 18.53 9.74 -4.96
C LEU A 93 18.32 10.33 -6.37
N LYS A 94 17.58 9.60 -7.22
CA LYS A 94 17.20 10.07 -8.55
C LYS A 94 16.32 11.33 -8.46
N ALA A 95 15.32 11.34 -7.58
CA ALA A 95 14.44 12.49 -7.41
C ALA A 95 15.20 13.73 -6.89
N LEU A 96 16.19 13.55 -6.00
CA LEU A 96 17.05 14.64 -5.53
C LEU A 96 17.93 15.25 -6.63
N SER A 97 18.30 14.44 -7.63
CA SER A 97 19.15 14.86 -8.76
C SER A 97 18.35 15.39 -9.96
N ASP A 98 17.05 15.10 -10.03
CA ASP A 98 16.17 15.50 -11.12
C ASP A 98 15.68 16.96 -10.93
N LYS A 99 15.70 17.76 -12.00
CA LYS A 99 15.21 19.15 -11.97
C LYS A 99 13.74 19.27 -11.55
N SER A 100 12.91 18.27 -11.89
CA SER A 100 11.49 18.22 -11.53
C SER A 100 11.24 17.83 -10.07
N ARG A 101 12.27 17.32 -9.36
CA ARG A 101 12.17 16.76 -8.00
C ARG A 101 11.11 15.66 -7.86
N ARG A 102 10.79 14.97 -8.96
CA ARG A 102 9.69 13.99 -9.02
C ARG A 102 10.10 12.73 -9.79
N VAL A 103 9.79 11.56 -9.24
CA VAL A 103 10.05 10.25 -9.87
C VAL A 103 8.78 9.41 -9.84
N GLY A 104 8.46 8.78 -10.95
CA GLY A 104 7.34 7.86 -11.05
C GLY A 104 7.06 7.44 -12.50
N PRO A 105 6.03 6.62 -12.71
CA PRO A 105 5.61 6.19 -14.04
C PRO A 105 5.17 7.39 -14.88
N LYS A 106 5.71 7.50 -16.11
CA LYS A 106 5.31 8.54 -17.07
C LYS A 106 3.95 8.27 -17.71
N SER A 107 3.55 7.00 -17.74
CA SER A 107 2.27 6.53 -18.22
C SER A 107 1.89 5.28 -17.42
N VAL A 108 0.59 5.06 -17.28
CA VAL A 108 0.04 3.79 -16.80
C VAL A 108 -0.44 3.00 -18.02
N PRO A 109 -0.34 1.65 -18.01
CA PRO A 109 -0.87 0.84 -19.09
C PRO A 109 -2.38 1.10 -19.23
N ALA A 110 -2.86 1.28 -20.46
CA ALA A 110 -4.28 1.24 -20.72
C ALA A 110 -4.78 -0.20 -20.47
N PHE A 111 -5.68 -0.36 -19.51
CA PHE A 111 -6.33 -1.65 -19.23
C PHE A 111 -7.83 -1.51 -19.41
N THR A 112 -8.39 -2.32 -20.30
CA THR A 112 -9.85 -2.43 -20.44
C THR A 112 -10.32 -3.52 -19.48
N PHE A 113 -11.02 -3.11 -18.42
CA PHE A 113 -11.63 -4.08 -17.52
C PHE A 113 -12.64 -4.96 -18.28
N PRO A 114 -12.68 -6.27 -17.99
CA PRO A 114 -13.74 -7.12 -18.52
C PRO A 114 -15.11 -6.64 -18.02
N ALA A 115 -16.17 -7.07 -18.71
CA ALA A 115 -17.53 -6.80 -18.24
C ALA A 115 -17.72 -7.32 -16.81
N LEU A 116 -18.40 -6.54 -15.97
CA LEU A 116 -18.72 -6.93 -14.61
C LEU A 116 -19.54 -8.22 -14.65
N ILE A 117 -19.04 -9.26 -13.98
CA ILE A 117 -19.78 -10.48 -13.74
C ILE A 117 -20.59 -10.24 -12.46
N ALA A 118 -21.91 -10.10 -12.57
CA ALA A 118 -22.76 -10.04 -11.40
C ALA A 118 -22.71 -11.39 -10.68
N ALA A 119 -22.34 -11.40 -9.40
CA ALA A 119 -22.49 -12.59 -8.58
C ALA A 119 -23.98 -12.77 -8.26
N ASP A 120 -24.53 -13.95 -8.54
CA ASP A 120 -25.88 -14.28 -8.13
C ASP A 120 -25.97 -14.25 -6.59
N VAL A 121 -26.96 -13.55 -6.07
CA VAL A 121 -27.27 -13.60 -4.64
C VAL A 121 -27.73 -15.03 -4.33
N PRO A 122 -27.15 -15.72 -3.33
CA PRO A 122 -27.62 -17.03 -2.91
C PRO A 122 -29.13 -17.02 -2.63
N ASP A 123 -29.86 -18.06 -3.05
CA ASP A 123 -31.33 -18.09 -2.95
C ASP A 123 -31.83 -17.87 -1.52
N GLU A 124 -31.09 -18.38 -0.54
CA GLU A 124 -31.31 -18.22 0.90
C GLU A 124 -31.30 -16.77 1.41
N TRP A 125 -30.75 -15.84 0.63
CA TRP A 125 -30.55 -14.43 0.97
C TRP A 125 -31.45 -13.52 0.10
N LYS A 126 -32.20 -14.07 -0.86
CA LYS A 126 -33.14 -13.30 -1.68
C LYS A 126 -34.35 -12.90 -0.82
N GLY A 127 -34.55 -11.60 -0.63
CA GLY A 127 -35.73 -11.05 0.05
C GLY A 127 -35.68 -11.01 1.58
N LYS A 128 -34.51 -11.27 2.17
CA LYS A 128 -34.18 -10.89 3.56
C LYS A 128 -33.42 -9.58 3.55
#